data_AF-A0A7V6E040-F1
#
_entry.id   AF-A0A7V6E040-F1
#
_cell.length_a   1.000
_cell.length_b   1.000
_cell.length_c   1.000
_cell.angle_alpha   90.00
_cell.angle_beta   90.00
_cell.angle_gamma   90.00
#
_symmetry.space_group_name_H-M   'P 1'
#
loop_
_entity.id
_entity.type
_entity.pdbx_description
1 polymer ?
#
loop_
_entity_poly.entity_id
_entity_poly.type
_entity_poly.pdbx_seq_one_letter_code
_entity_poly.pdbx_strand_id
1 'polypeptide(L)'
;MRDKLKSHIILALKVAVSAGLLYFLITRIDLESFIVAGREFPLWTIAPLTLAFIATIFIGSWRWRVFMASHGIEQSIMEGVKLYMVGYFFNNFLPSG
;
A
#
# COMPACT_ATOMS: atom_id res chain seq x y z
N MET A 1 -25.36 -21.91 -2.05
CA MET A 1 -26.08 -20.66 -1.72
C MET A 1 -25.57 -20.00 -0.43
N ARG A 2 -25.30 -20.77 0.65
CA ARG A 2 -24.81 -20.26 1.95
C ARG A 2 -23.46 -19.51 1.88
N ASP A 3 -22.55 -19.90 0.97
CA ASP A 3 -21.24 -19.24 0.82
C ASP A 3 -21.32 -17.89 0.09
N LYS A 4 -22.24 -17.76 -0.87
CA LYS A 4 -22.52 -16.47 -1.51
C LYS A 4 -23.08 -15.47 -0.49
N LEU A 5 -24.01 -15.91 0.36
CA LEU A 5 -24.59 -15.04 1.40
C LEU A 5 -23.54 -14.56 2.41
N LYS A 6 -22.63 -15.44 2.86
CA LYS A 6 -21.51 -15.05 3.73
C LYS A 6 -20.59 -14.01 3.06
N SER A 7 -20.27 -14.20 1.79
CA SER A 7 -19.43 -13.25 1.03
C SER A 7 -20.09 -11.86 0.95
N HIS A 8 -21.40 -11.78 0.67
CA HIS A 8 -22.11 -10.50 0.61
C HIS A 8 -22.21 -9.80 1.96
N ILE A 9 -22.41 -10.55 3.05
CA ILE A 9 -22.41 -10.00 4.41
C ILE A 9 -21.04 -9.44 4.79
N ILE A 10 -19.96 -10.17 4.47
CA ILE A 10 -18.59 -9.71 4.74
C ILE A 10 -18.28 -8.46 3.91
N LEU A 11 -18.71 -8.41 2.65
CA LEU A 11 -18.55 -7.23 1.81
C LEU A 11 -19.33 -6.04 2.38
N ALA A 12 -20.60 -6.23 2.75
CA ALA A 12 -21.42 -5.19 3.36
C ALA A 12 -20.80 -4.65 4.65
N LEU A 13 -20.26 -5.53 5.49
CA LEU A 13 -19.55 -5.13 6.72
C LEU A 13 -18.28 -4.33 6.40
N LYS A 14 -17.45 -4.80 5.45
CA LYS A 14 -16.25 -4.07 5.01
C LYS A 14 -16.61 -2.67 4.52
N VAL A 15 -17.63 -2.56 3.66
CA VAL A 15 -18.12 -1.28 3.15
C VAL A 15 -18.65 -0.39 4.27
N ALA A 16 -19.47 -0.93 5.18
CA ALA A 16 -20.03 -0.17 6.30
C ALA A 16 -18.93 0.37 7.23
N VAL A 17 -17.92 -0.45 7.55
CA VAL A 17 -16.78 -0.02 8.37
C VAL A 17 -15.96 1.03 7.63
N SER A 18 -15.59 0.81 6.37
CA SER A 18 -14.83 1.77 5.58
C SER A 18 -15.57 3.10 5.42
N ALA A 19 -16.86 3.07 5.05
CA ALA A 19 -17.68 4.26 4.91
C ALA A 19 -17.89 4.98 6.25
N GLY A 20 -18.11 4.22 7.33
CA GLY A 20 -18.24 4.77 8.68
C GLY A 20 -16.96 5.49 9.15
N LEU A 21 -15.79 4.90 8.88
CA LEU A 21 -14.50 5.53 9.18
C LEU A 21 -14.26 6.80 8.35
N LEU A 22 -14.59 6.77 7.05
CA LEU A 22 -14.48 7.95 6.19
C LEU A 22 -15.42 9.06 6.66
N TYR A 23 -16.67 8.72 6.98
CA TYR A 23 -17.65 9.67 7.52
C TYR A 23 -17.17 10.28 8.85
N PHE A 24 -16.69 9.44 9.77
CA PHE A 24 -16.12 9.91 11.03
C PHE A 24 -14.91 10.84 10.82
N LEU A 25 -14.03 10.51 9.87
CA LEU A 25 -12.88 11.36 9.56
C LEU A 25 -13.35 12.71 9.01
N ILE A 26 -14.16 12.70 7.94
CA ILE A 26 -14.61 13.91 7.22
C ILE A 26 -15.38 14.87 8.14
N THR A 27 -16.15 14.35 9.10
CA THR A 27 -16.87 15.17 10.09
C THR A 27 -15.96 15.78 11.16
N ARG A 28 -14.71 15.32 11.28
CA ARG A 28 -13.73 15.79 12.27
C ARG A 28 -12.66 16.73 11.68
N ILE A 29 -12.40 16.64 10.37
CA ILE A 29 -11.46 17.52 9.69
C ILE A 29 -12.16 18.79 9.20
N ASP A 30 -11.48 19.92 9.34
CA ASP A 30 -11.85 21.13 8.61
C ASP A 30 -11.42 20.98 7.15
N LEU A 31 -12.40 20.82 6.27
CA LEU A 31 -12.18 20.60 4.84
C LEU A 31 -11.47 21.79 4.19
N GLU A 32 -11.73 23.01 4.65
CA GLU A 32 -11.12 24.21 4.08
C GLU A 32 -9.62 24.24 4.39
N SER A 33 -9.27 24.10 5.67
CA SER A 33 -7.86 23.98 6.10
C SER A 33 -7.13 22.82 5.41
N PHE A 34 -7.80 21.68 5.20
CA PHE A 34 -7.23 20.54 4.49
C PHE A 34 -6.89 20.86 3.03
N ILE A 35 -7.77 21.56 2.31
CA ILE A 35 -7.54 21.95 0.92
C ILE A 35 -6.40 22.97 0.83
N VAL A 36 -6.34 23.94 1.75
CA VAL A 36 -5.25 24.92 1.81
C VAL A 36 -3.91 24.22 2.05
N ALA A 37 -3.84 23.32 3.05
CA ALA A 37 -2.64 22.54 3.34
C ALA A 37 -2.16 21.72 2.13
N GLY A 38 -3.09 21.16 1.34
CA GLY A 38 -2.76 20.45 0.11
C GLY A 38 -2.17 21.36 -0.99
N ARG A 39 -2.62 22.61 -1.09
CA ARG A 39 -2.08 23.59 -2.05
C ARG A 39 -0.72 24.13 -1.64
N GLU A 40 -0.52 24.31 -0.34
CA GLU A 40 0.75 24.76 0.24
C GLU A 40 1.77 23.62 0.39
N PHE A 41 1.39 22.39 0.01
CA PHE A 41 2.27 21.24 0.16
C PHE A 41 3.59 21.46 -0.58
N PRO A 42 4.73 21.41 0.12
CA PRO A 42 6.03 21.69 -0.47
C PRO A 42 6.44 20.59 -1.46
N LEU A 43 6.28 20.84 -2.76
CA LEU A 43 6.57 19.86 -3.82
C LEU A 43 8.02 19.33 -3.79
N TRP A 44 8.97 20.09 -3.24
CA TRP A 44 10.35 19.66 -3.07
C TRP A 44 10.48 18.44 -2.13
N THR A 45 9.49 18.18 -1.27
CA THR A 45 9.45 16.98 -0.40
C THR A 45 9.11 15.69 -1.15
N ILE A 46 8.57 15.78 -2.37
CA ILE A 46 8.23 14.58 -3.18
C ILE A 46 9.49 13.77 -3.50
N ALA A 47 10.61 14.43 -3.80
CA ALA A 47 11.86 13.76 -4.13
C ALA A 47 12.39 12.89 -2.97
N PRO A 48 12.61 13.41 -1.74
CA PRO A 48 13.08 12.59 -0.64
C PRO A 48 12.07 11.51 -0.23
N LEU A 49 10.76 11.77 -0.33
CA LEU A 49 9.73 10.74 -0.07
C LEU A 49 9.79 9.60 -1.09
N THR A 50 9.98 9.93 -2.37
CA THR A 50 10.13 8.94 -3.44
C THR A 50 11.40 8.12 -3.24
N LEU A 51 12.51 8.76 -2.88
CA LEU A 51 13.76 8.06 -2.56
C LEU A 51 13.60 7.15 -1.35
N ALA A 52 12.91 7.60 -0.30
CA ALA A 52 12.61 6.78 0.86
C ALA A 52 11.77 5.55 0.47
N PHE A 53 10.75 5.72 -0.36
CA PHE A 53 9.93 4.61 -0.88
C PHE A 53 10.78 3.61 -1.68
N ILE A 54 11.61 4.10 -2.62
CA ILE A 54 12.52 3.25 -3.40
C ILE A 54 13.48 2.50 -2.45
N ALA A 55 14.02 3.17 -1.43
CA ALA A 55 14.88 2.52 -0.43
C ALA A 55 14.16 1.37 0.29
N THR A 56 12.86 1.49 0.60
CA THR A 56 12.11 0.38 1.19
C THR A 56 12.08 -0.87 0.30
N ILE A 57 12.01 -0.69 -1.02
CA ILE A 57 12.02 -1.78 -2.00
C ILE A 57 13.40 -2.47 -2.00
N PHE A 58 14.48 -1.68 -2.03
CA PHE A 58 15.84 -2.23 -1.99
C PHE A 58 16.14 -2.94 -0.67
N ILE A 59 15.78 -2.35 0.47
CA ILE A 59 15.94 -2.96 1.80
C ILE A 59 15.12 -4.25 1.88
N GLY A 60 13.87 -4.23 1.41
CA GLY A 60 13.02 -5.41 1.35
C GLY A 60 13.62 -6.53 0.49
N SER A 61 14.20 -6.18 -0.66
CA SER A 61 14.85 -7.12 -1.58
C SER A 61 16.14 -7.71 -0.99
N TRP A 62 16.95 -6.87 -0.33
CA TRP A 62 18.13 -7.30 0.41
C TRP A 62 17.78 -8.27 1.53
N ARG A 63 16.76 -7.95 2.33
CA ARG A 63 16.29 -8.81 3.42
C ARG A 63 15.91 -10.21 2.93
N TRP A 64 15.18 -10.29 1.80
CA TRP A 64 14.86 -11.57 1.20
C TRP A 64 16.08 -12.29 0.67
N ARG A 65 17.01 -11.59 0.02
CA ARG A 65 18.27 -12.19 -0.43
C ARG A 65 19.03 -12.86 0.71
N VAL A 66 19.16 -12.19 1.86
CA VAL A 66 19.80 -12.77 3.05
C VAL A 66 19.07 -14.02 3.53
N PHE A 67 17.73 -13.99 3.55
CA PHE A 67 16.92 -15.15 3.93
C PHE A 67 17.04 -16.32 2.94
N MET A 68 17.10 -16.05 1.64
CA MET A 68 17.22 -17.09 0.61
C MET A 68 18.63 -17.67 0.55
N ALA A 69 19.65 -16.86 0.82
CA ALA A 69 21.03 -17.32 0.92
C ALA A 69 21.19 -18.37 2.03
N SER A 70 20.47 -18.27 3.15
CA SER A 70 20.50 -19.30 4.21
C SER A 70 19.89 -20.64 3.77
N HIS A 71 19.18 -20.68 2.64
CA HIS A 71 18.58 -21.87 2.05
C HIS A 71 19.32 -22.32 0.77
N GLY A 72 20.49 -21.75 0.48
CA GLY A 72 21.29 -22.08 -0.71
C GLY A 72 20.73 -21.53 -2.03
N ILE A 73 19.79 -20.59 -1.97
CA ILE A 73 19.22 -19.94 -3.15
C ILE A 73 19.96 -18.63 -3.39
N GLU A 74 20.74 -18.57 -4.47
CA GLU A 74 21.39 -17.35 -4.90
C GLU A 74 20.41 -16.51 -5.74
N GLN A 75 20.04 -15.34 -5.21
CA GLN A 75 19.22 -14.37 -5.91
C GLN A 75 19.92 -13.00 -5.92
N SER A 76 19.85 -12.30 -7.05
CA SER A 76 20.32 -10.92 -7.14
C SER A 76 19.34 -9.95 -6.48
N ILE A 77 19.85 -8.85 -5.95
CA ILE A 77 18.99 -7.80 -5.36
C ILE A 77 18.02 -7.26 -6.41
N MET A 78 18.45 -7.14 -7.67
CA MET A 78 17.65 -6.59 -8.76
C MET A 78 16.45 -7.48 -9.12
N GLU A 79 16.61 -8.81 -9.06
CA GLU A 79 15.47 -9.73 -9.19
C GLU A 79 14.47 -9.53 -8.06
N GLY A 80 14.95 -9.33 -6.83
CA GLY A 80 14.09 -8.99 -5.68
C GLY A 80 13.32 -7.69 -5.91
N VAL A 81 13.99 -6.65 -6.41
CA VAL A 81 13.37 -5.35 -6.71
C VAL A 81 12.26 -5.51 -7.75
N LYS A 82 12.53 -6.25 -8.84
CA LYS A 82 11.51 -6.54 -9.87
C LYS A 82 10.30 -7.25 -9.28
N LEU A 83 10.52 -8.28 -8.47
CA LEU A 83 9.44 -9.02 -7.81
C LEU A 83 8.63 -8.14 -6.86
N TYR A 84 9.27 -7.25 -6.10
CA TYR A 84 8.56 -6.27 -5.28
C TYR A 84 7.72 -5.33 -6.12
N MET A 85 8.23 -4.80 -7.23
CA MET A 85 7.46 -3.90 -8.10
C MET A 85 6.24 -4.60 -8.70
N VAL A 86 6.40 -5.86 -9.14
CA VAL A 86 5.27 -6.68 -9.60
C VAL A 86 4.26 -6.85 -8.45
N GLY A 87 4.71 -7.27 -7.27
CA GLY A 87 3.83 -7.41 -6.11
C GLY A 87 3.09 -6.13 -5.73
N TYR A 88 3.77 -4.98 -5.76
CA TYR A 88 3.15 -3.67 -5.55
C TYR A 88 2.10 -3.36 -6.61
N PHE A 89 2.38 -3.63 -7.88
CA PHE A 89 1.41 -3.44 -8.95
C PHE A 89 0.15 -4.28 -8.73
N PHE A 90 0.32 -5.57 -8.43
CA PHE A 90 -0.80 -6.49 -8.16
C PHE A 90 -1.62 -6.07 -6.94
N ASN A 91 -0.97 -5.61 -5.87
CA ASN A 91 -1.68 -5.20 -4.65
C ASN A 91 -2.46 -3.88 -4.80
N ASN A 92 -2.05 -2.97 -5.70
CA ASN A 92 -2.63 -1.63 -5.79
C ASN A 92 -3.51 -1.41 -7.02
N PHE A 93 -3.16 -2.01 -8.16
CA PHE A 93 -3.83 -1.73 -9.44
C PHE A 93 -4.73 -2.87 -9.89
N LEU A 94 -4.46 -4.10 -9.48
CA LEU A 94 -5.34 -5.22 -9.81
C LEU A 94 -6.40 -5.35 -8.70
N PRO A 95 -7.70 -5.40 -9.07
CA PRO A 95 -8.72 -5.77 -8.10
C PRO A 95 -8.38 -7.19 -7.63
N SER A 96 -8.01 -7.32 -6.35
CA SER A 96 -7.93 -8.65 -5.73
C SER A 96 -9.32 -9.25 -5.80
N GLY A 97 -9.48 -10.29 -6.64
CA GLY A 97 -10.71 -11.03 -6.80
C GLY A 97 -11.14 -11.74 -5.52
#